data_AF-A0A937P7R5-F1
#
_entry.id   AF-A0A937P7R5-F1
#
_cell.length_a   1.000
_cell.length_b   1.000
_cell.length_c   1.000
_cell.angle_alpha   90.00
_cell.angle_beta   90.00
_cell.angle_gamma   90.00
#
_symmetry.space_group_name_H-M   'P 1'
#
loop_
_entity.id
_entity.type
_entity.pdbx_description
1 polymer ?
#
loop_
_entity_poly.entity_id
_entity_poly.type
_entity_poly.pdbx_seq_one_letter_code
_entity_poly.pdbx_strand_id
1 'polypeptide(L)' 'MKPFISIIITLLILYPACKNDYGSFVQVADSSAYFTVEQLQSDYNQFRNHLENNHPKLYRFASKSSLDSMFDAHLAMITD' A
#
# COMPACT_ATOMS: atom_id res chain seq x y z
N MET A 1 -26.54 -35.35 1.87
CA MET A 1 -26.54 -34.19 2.80
C MET A 1 -25.27 -34.04 3.65
N LYS A 2 -24.21 -34.86 3.46
CA LYS A 2 -22.98 -34.79 4.27
C LYS A 2 -21.85 -33.84 3.76
N PRO A 3 -21.70 -33.51 2.46
CA PRO A 3 -20.59 -32.65 2.04
C PRO A 3 -20.83 -31.17 2.33
N PHE A 4 -22.10 -30.74 2.38
CA PHE A 4 -22.47 -29.34 2.63
C PHE A 4 -22.16 -28.89 4.06
N ILE A 5 -22.26 -29.79 5.04
CA ILE A 5 -21.90 -29.49 6.44
C ILE A 5 -20.38 -29.27 6.57
N SER A 6 -19.58 -30.04 5.81
CA SER A 6 -18.12 -29.91 5.85
C SER A 6 -17.63 -28.58 5.29
N ILE A 7 -18.27 -28.06 4.23
CA ILE A 7 -17.90 -26.77 3.63
C ILE A 7 -18.20 -25.61 4.59
N ILE A 8 -19.33 -25.69 5.31
CA ILE A 8 -19.74 -24.65 6.28
C ILE A 8 -18.78 -24.60 7.46
N ILE A 9 -18.30 -25.75 7.95
CA ILE A 9 -17.32 -25.81 9.04
C ILE A 9 -15.98 -25.19 8.62
N THR A 10 -15.51 -25.43 7.39
CA THR A 10 -14.25 -24.85 6.89
C THR A 10 -14.33 -23.32 6.73
N LEU A 11 -15.50 -22.80 6.30
CA LEU A 11 -15.74 -21.35 6.19
C LEU A 11 -15.82 -20.64 7.55
N LEU A 12 -16.32 -21.31 8.59
CA LEU A 12 -16.42 -20.76 9.95
C LEU A 12 -15.07 -20.68 10.69
N ILE A 13 -14.13 -21.58 10.41
CA ILE A 13 -12.82 -21.63 11.10
C ILE A 13 -11.82 -20.61 10.52
N LEU A 14 -12.02 -20.13 9.29
CA LEU A 14 -11.13 -19.15 8.64
C LEU A 14 -11.53 -17.68 8.90
N TYR A 15 -12.70 -17.43 9.48
CA TYR A 15 -13.20 -16.07 9.72
C TYR A 15 -12.49 -15.28 10.85
N PRO A 16 -11.93 -15.88 11.92
CA PRO A 16 -11.36 -15.09 13.01
C PRO A 16 -9.92 -14.62 12.75
N ALA A 17 -9.27 -15.02 11.66
CA ALA A 17 -7.90 -14.61 11.33
C ALA A 17 -7.78 -13.16 10.81
N CYS A 18 -8.90 -12.48 10.57
CA CYS A 18 -8.94 -11.07 10.18
C CYS A 18 -9.51 -10.17 11.29
N LYS A 19 -9.20 -10.45 12.57
CA LYS A 19 -9.22 -9.37 13.56
C LYS A 19 -7.87 -8.67 13.48
N ASN A 20 -7.78 -7.73 12.54
CA ASN A 20 -6.73 -6.72 12.56
C ASN A 20 -6.83 -6.02 13.91
N ASP A 21 -5.89 -6.33 14.79
CA ASP A 21 -5.57 -5.50 15.93
C ASP A 21 -5.00 -4.21 15.34
N TYR A 22 -5.89 -3.31 14.92
CA TYR A 22 -5.54 -1.91 14.71
C TYR A 22 -5.27 -1.37 16.12
N GLY A 23 -4.11 -1.74 16.67
CA GLY A 23 -3.46 -0.91 17.66
C GLY A 23 -3.48 0.49 17.07
N SER A 24 -4.20 1.38 17.75
CA SER A 24 -4.25 2.78 17.41
C SER A 24 -2.82 3.30 17.51
N PHE A 25 -2.07 3.18 16.41
CA PHE A 25 -0.93 4.02 16.17
C PHE A 25 -1.53 5.42 16.11
N VAL A 26 -1.46 6.11 17.24
CA VAL A 26 -1.52 7.56 17.23
C VAL A 26 -0.38 7.95 16.29
N GLN A 27 -0.71 8.23 15.03
CA GLN A 27 0.21 8.87 14.13
C GLN A 27 0.48 10.23 14.76
N VAL A 28 1.58 10.30 15.51
CA VAL A 28 2.20 11.57 15.92
C VAL A 28 2.88 12.11 14.67
N ALA A 29 2.11 12.32 13.61
CA ALA A 29 2.53 13.21 12.54
C ALA A 29 2.57 14.58 13.21
N ASP A 30 3.78 15.08 13.44
CA ASP A 30 3.97 16.42 13.97
C ASP A 30 3.32 17.40 13.01
N SER A 31 2.15 17.92 13.39
CA SER A 31 1.38 18.85 12.57
C SER A 31 2.05 20.21 12.42
N SER A 32 3.16 20.46 13.13
CA SER A 32 4.00 21.64 12.98
C SER A 32 5.14 21.46 11.99
N ALA A 33 5.40 20.23 11.53
CA ALA A 33 6.43 19.95 10.54
C ALA A 33 5.96 20.35 9.14
N TYR A 34 6.55 21.42 8.59
CA TYR A 34 6.43 21.76 7.18
C TYR A 34 7.55 21.06 6.41
N PHE A 35 7.17 20.29 5.39
CA PHE A 35 8.12 19.69 4.48
C PHE A 35 8.29 20.59 3.26
N THR A 36 9.54 20.80 2.88
CA THR A 36 9.88 21.43 1.60
C THR A 36 9.46 20.54 0.44
N VAL A 37 9.20 21.14 -0.72
CA VAL A 37 8.89 20.41 -1.95
C VAL A 37 9.98 19.38 -2.26
N GLU A 38 11.25 19.73 -2.05
CA GLU A 38 12.38 18.84 -2.29
C GLU A 38 12.35 17.61 -1.37
N GLN A 39 11.96 17.79 -0.10
CA GLN A 39 11.79 16.67 0.84
C GLN A 39 10.66 15.75 0.38
N LEU A 40 9.52 16.30 -0.02
CA LEU A 40 8.38 15.51 -0.50
C LEU A 40 8.71 14.76 -1.79
N GLN A 41 9.41 15.39 -2.73
CA GLN A 41 9.87 14.75 -3.95
C GLN A 41 10.90 13.64 -3.67
N SER A 42 11.83 13.88 -2.74
CA SER A 42 12.78 12.86 -2.26
C SER A 42 12.07 11.65 -1.67
N ASP A 43 11.12 11.87 -0.77
CA ASP A 43 10.38 10.79 -0.10
C ASP A 43 9.51 10.02 -1.10
N TYR A 44 8.89 10.71 -2.06
CA TYR A 44 8.15 10.07 -3.14
C TYR A 44 9.04 9.16 -4.00
N ASN A 45 10.25 9.61 -4.32
CA ASN A 45 11.21 8.79 -5.06
C ASN A 45 11.70 7.58 -4.24
N GLN A 46 11.91 7.75 -2.93
CA GLN A 46 12.20 6.63 -2.04
C GLN A 46 11.07 5.60 -2.02
N PHE A 47 9.81 6.05 -1.98
CA PHE A 47 8.64 5.19 -2.05
C PHE A 47 8.59 4.40 -3.37
N ARG A 48 8.78 5.06 -4.51
CA ARG A 48 8.87 4.39 -5.82
C ARG A 48 9.96 3.32 -5.81
N ASN A 49 11.18 3.68 -5.38
CA ASN A 49 12.31 2.76 -5.32
C ASN A 49 12.02 1.56 -4.39
N HIS A 50 11.35 1.78 -3.27
CA HIS A 50 10.98 0.71 -2.35
C HIS A 50 10.01 -0.27 -3.02
N LEU A 51 9.00 0.22 -3.74
CA LEU A 51 8.07 -0.63 -4.48
C LEU A 51 8.77 -1.42 -5.58
N GLU A 52 9.61 -0.77 -6.38
CA GLU A 52 10.31 -1.40 -7.50
C GLU A 52 11.26 -2.52 -7.04
N ASN A 53 11.92 -2.34 -5.89
CA ASN A 53 12.86 -3.32 -5.36
C ASN A 53 12.19 -4.47 -4.58
N ASN A 54 11.08 -4.19 -3.89
CA ASN A 54 10.54 -5.15 -2.92
C ASN A 54 9.22 -5.80 -3.34
N HIS A 55 8.46 -5.21 -4.28
CA HIS A 55 7.13 -5.72 -4.61
C HIS A 55 7.18 -6.74 -5.77
N PRO A 56 7.04 -8.06 -5.50
CA PRO A 56 7.32 -9.13 -6.47
C PRO A 56 6.37 -9.18 -7.68
N LYS A 57 5.29 -8.40 -7.64
CA LYS A 57 4.22 -8.39 -8.65
C LYS A 57 3.81 -6.98 -9.04
N LEU A 58 4.72 -6.01 -8.91
CA LEU A 58 4.40 -4.59 -9.15
C LEU A 58 3.77 -4.39 -10.54
N TYR A 59 4.32 -5.08 -11.54
CA TYR A 59 3.90 -4.98 -12.93
C TYR A 59 2.95 -6.10 -13.38
N ARG A 60 2.25 -6.77 -12.45
CA ARG A 60 1.37 -7.90 -12.80
C ARG A 60 0.17 -7.47 -13.64
N PHE A 61 -0.36 -6.28 -13.40
CA PHE A 61 -1.60 -5.78 -14.01
C PHE A 61 -1.42 -4.51 -14.84
N ALA A 62 -0.25 -3.87 -14.75
CA ALA A 62 0.11 -2.69 -15.52
C ALA A 62 1.54 -2.85 -16.04
N SER A 63 1.79 -2.36 -17.26
CA SER A 63 3.15 -2.34 -17.80
C SER A 63 4.02 -1.39 -16.97
N LYS A 64 5.34 -1.62 -16.97
CA LYS A 64 6.30 -0.71 -16.34
C LYS A 64 6.14 0.71 -16.87
N SER A 65 6.00 0.89 -18.18
CA SER A 65 5.81 2.21 -18.78
C SER A 65 4.55 2.93 -18.29
N SER A 66 3.45 2.20 -18.08
CA SER A 66 2.21 2.78 -17.56
C SER A 66 2.38 3.22 -16.11
N LEU A 67 3.01 2.39 -15.27
CA LEU A 67 3.28 2.72 -13.87
C LEU A 67 4.30 3.86 -13.75
N ASP A 68 5.36 3.85 -14.54
CA ASP A 68 6.36 4.92 -14.61
C ASP A 68 5.67 6.26 -14.96
N SER A 69 4.83 6.28 -15.99
CA SER A 69 4.07 7.48 -16.36
C SER A 69 3.15 7.97 -15.24
N MET A 70 2.57 7.06 -14.45
CA MET A 70 1.78 7.44 -13.28
C MET A 70 2.65 8.02 -12.17
N PHE A 71 3.80 7.43 -11.87
CA PHE A 71 4.74 7.96 -10.88
C PHE A 71 5.23 9.36 -11.29
N ASP A 72 5.63 9.52 -12.55
CA ASP A 72 6.15 10.79 -13.07
C ASP A 72 5.08 11.88 -13.04
N ALA A 73 3.83 11.54 -13.39
CA ALA A 73 2.71 12.49 -13.33
C ALA A 73 2.44 12.99 -11.91
N HIS A 74 2.46 12.10 -10.91
CA HIS A 74 2.24 12.51 -9.52
C HIS A 74 3.43 13.23 -8.93
N LEU A 75 4.67 12.85 -9.27
CA LEU A 75 5.86 13.58 -8.85
C LEU A 75 5.81 15.03 -9.36
N ALA A 76 5.37 15.22 -10.60
CA ALA A 76 5.19 16.55 -11.19
C ALA A 76 4.07 17.39 -10.53
N MET A 77 3.16 16.77 -9.78
CA MET A 77 2.15 17.47 -8.98
C MET A 77 2.66 17.91 -7.61
N ILE A 78 3.83 17.43 -7.17
CA ILE A 78 4.48 17.90 -5.95
C ILE A 78 5.17 19.23 -6.26
N THR A 79 4.38 20.29 -6.20
CA THR A 79 4.77 21.69 -6.43
C THR A 79 4.30 22.56 -5.25
N ASP A 80 4.95 23.71 -5.05
CA ASP A 80 4.66 24.71 -4.00
C ASP A 80 3.16 25.01 -3.81
#